data_AF-A0A5C5UP66-F1
#
_entry.id   AF-A0A5C5UP66-F1
#
_cell.length_a   1.000
_cell.length_b   1.000
_cell.length_c   1.000
_cell.angle_alpha   90.00
_cell.angle_beta   90.00
_cell.angle_gamma   90.00
#
_symmetry.space_group_name_H-M   'P 1'
#
loop_
_entity.id
_entity.type
_entity.pdbx_description
1 polymer ?
#
loop_
_entity_poly.entity_id
_entity_poly.type
_entity_poly.pdbx_seq_one_letter_code
_entity_poly.pdbx_strand_id
1 'polypeptide(L)'
;MKAQGKWLEEIMHTLVSLNGKGTLEEIYSTIEKRNMIDLDSYVDWKSQIRKHIYLHSSDCDIFKGSIGDEHDLFYPVEEKGKGYWGIRNFHQ
;
A
#
# COMPACT_ATOMS: atom_id res chain seq x y z
N MET A 1 7.60 -5.87 17.35
CA MET A 1 6.90 -5.48 16.10
C MET A 1 6.58 -6.77 15.37
N LYS A 2 5.29 -7.13 15.19
CA LYS A 2 4.94 -8.30 14.37
C LYS A 2 5.43 -8.01 12.95
N ALA A 3 6.19 -8.94 12.36
CA ALA A 3 6.60 -8.83 10.97
C ALA A 3 5.33 -8.67 10.13
N GLN A 4 5.14 -7.50 9.55
CA GLN A 4 4.07 -7.29 8.59
C GLN A 4 4.45 -8.11 7.35
N GLY A 5 3.46 -8.54 6.56
CA GLY A 5 3.77 -9.31 5.34
C GLY A 5 4.68 -8.49 4.43
N LYS A 6 5.66 -9.14 3.77
CA LYS A 6 6.66 -8.46 2.90
C LYS A 6 6.06 -7.44 1.92
N TRP A 7 4.84 -7.69 1.43
CA TRP A 7 4.10 -6.78 0.56
C TRP A 7 3.72 -5.48 1.26
N LEU A 8 3.23 -5.56 2.50
CA LEU A 8 2.82 -4.40 3.26
C LEU A 8 4.03 -3.52 3.60
N GLU A 9 5.13 -4.12 4.03
CA GLU A 9 6.38 -3.41 4.30
C GLU A 9 6.91 -2.71 3.04
N GLU A 10 6.92 -3.41 1.90
CA GLU A 10 7.40 -2.83 0.65
C GLU A 10 6.49 -1.70 0.11
N ILE A 11 5.17 -1.83 0.28
CA ILE A 11 4.22 -0.76 -0.06
C ILE A 11 4.43 0.46 0.85
N MET A 12 4.60 0.25 2.15
CA MET A 12 4.88 1.31 3.11
C MET A 12 6.16 2.05 2.73
N HIS A 13 7.26 1.33 2.52
CA HIS A 13 8.53 1.96 2.12
C HIS A 13 8.44 2.68 0.78
N THR A 14 7.69 2.13 -0.16
CA THR A 14 7.43 2.76 -1.45
C THR A 14 6.69 4.08 -1.27
N LEU A 15 5.59 4.10 -0.53
CA LEU A 15 4.83 5.33 -0.27
C LEU A 15 5.64 6.35 0.53
N VAL A 16 6.45 5.93 1.50
CA VAL A 16 7.40 6.82 2.20
C VAL A 16 8.39 7.45 1.22
N SER A 17 8.94 6.68 0.26
CA SER A 17 9.82 7.22 -0.77
C SER A 17 9.12 8.16 -1.76
N LEU A 18 7.81 8.03 -1.90
CA LEU A 18 6.93 8.93 -2.65
C LEU A 18 6.38 10.06 -1.76
N ASN A 19 7.07 10.39 -0.66
CA ASN A 19 6.71 11.50 0.22
C ASN A 19 5.34 11.33 0.93
N GLY A 20 4.97 10.07 1.20
CA GLY A 20 3.77 9.67 1.93
C GLY A 20 2.55 9.36 1.06
N LYS A 21 2.62 9.59 -0.26
CA LYS A 21 1.49 9.42 -1.19
C LYS A 21 1.93 9.09 -2.61
N GLY A 22 1.20 8.25 -3.32
CA GLY A 22 1.53 7.82 -4.68
C GLY A 22 0.36 7.16 -5.39
N THR A 23 0.32 7.29 -6.71
CA THR A 23 -0.60 6.55 -7.57
C THR A 23 -0.22 5.08 -7.60
N LEU A 24 -1.17 4.19 -7.91
CA LEU A 24 -0.89 2.77 -8.09
C LEU A 24 0.23 2.54 -9.12
N GLU A 25 0.27 3.33 -10.20
CA GLU A 25 1.32 3.24 -11.20
C GLU A 25 2.70 3.63 -10.64
N GLU A 26 2.79 4.71 -9.87
CA GLU A 26 4.03 5.10 -9.18
C GLU A 26 4.46 4.05 -8.15
N ILE A 27 3.52 3.49 -7.40
CA ILE A 27 3.79 2.41 -6.44
C ILE A 27 4.33 1.19 -7.19
N TYR A 28 3.70 0.77 -8.29
CA TYR A 28 4.17 -0.36 -9.10
C TYR A 28 5.57 -0.12 -9.65
N SER A 29 5.79 1.03 -10.29
CA SER A 29 7.10 1.36 -10.86
C SER A 29 8.18 1.43 -9.78
N THR A 30 7.86 1.94 -8.60
CA THR A 30 8.84 2.07 -7.52
C THR A 30 9.18 0.71 -6.90
N ILE A 31 8.19 -0.16 -6.68
CA ILE A 31 8.42 -1.53 -6.19
C ILE A 31 9.27 -2.34 -7.18
N GLU A 32 8.95 -2.23 -8.48
CA GLU A 32 9.72 -2.87 -9.55
C GLU A 32 11.18 -2.36 -9.59
N LYS A 33 11.39 -1.05 -9.48
CA LYS A 33 12.74 -0.45 -9.42
C LYS A 33 13.52 -0.85 -8.17
N ARG A 34 12.85 -0.95 -7.02
CA ARG A 34 13.47 -1.34 -5.75
C ARG A 34 13.90 -2.80 -5.75
N ASN A 35 13.21 -3.65 -6.51
CA ASN A 35 13.53 -5.06 -6.70
C ASN A 35 13.75 -5.83 -5.37
N MET A 36 12.98 -5.46 -4.33
CA MET A 36 13.07 -6.06 -3.00
C MET A 36 12.25 -7.36 -2.89
N ILE A 37 11.34 -7.57 -3.83
CA ILE A 37 10.52 -8.78 -3.94
C ILE A 37 10.81 -9.37 -5.32
N ASP A 38 11.04 -10.67 -5.39
CA ASP A 38 11.08 -11.42 -6.65
C ASP A 38 9.68 -11.41 -7.30
N LEU A 39 9.43 -10.41 -8.15
CA LEU A 39 8.15 -10.21 -8.83
C LEU A 39 7.89 -11.28 -9.89
N ASP A 40 8.93 -11.88 -10.46
CA ASP A 40 8.81 -12.91 -11.51
C ASP A 40 8.19 -14.21 -10.97
N SER A 41 8.31 -14.46 -9.67
CA SER A 41 7.63 -15.56 -8.99
C SER A 41 6.11 -15.38 -8.87
N TYR A 42 5.55 -14.23 -9.27
CA TYR A 42 4.13 -13.89 -9.13
C TYR A 42 3.47 -13.55 -10.47
N VAL A 43 2.44 -14.33 -10.83
CA VAL A 43 1.63 -14.09 -12.04
C VAL A 43 0.97 -12.71 -12.05
N ASP A 44 0.50 -12.22 -10.90
CA ASP A 44 -0.10 -10.89 -10.78
C ASP A 44 0.24 -10.26 -9.41
N TRP A 45 1.48 -9.81 -9.29
CA TRP A 45 1.94 -9.08 -8.11
C TRP A 45 1.23 -7.74 -7.91
N LYS A 46 0.77 -7.10 -9.00
CA LYS A 46 0.02 -5.84 -8.93
C LYS A 46 -1.31 -6.02 -8.18
N SER A 47 -1.99 -7.15 -8.37
CA SER A 47 -3.17 -7.52 -7.56
C SER A 47 -2.83 -7.78 -6.10
N GLN A 48 -1.65 -8.33 -5.78
CA GLN A 48 -1.21 -8.48 -4.38
C GLN A 48 -1.08 -7.12 -3.71
N ILE A 49 -0.50 -6.13 -4.40
CA ILE A 49 -0.36 -4.77 -3.87
C ILE A 49 -1.73 -4.15 -3.59
N ARG A 50 -2.64 -4.15 -4.57
CA ARG A 50 -4.00 -3.61 -4.39
C ARG A 50 -4.71 -4.27 -3.21
N LYS A 51 -4.64 -5.60 -3.13
CA LYS A 51 -5.23 -6.37 -2.04
C LYS A 51 -4.70 -5.91 -0.67
N HIS A 52 -3.39 -5.72 -0.53
CA HIS A 52 -2.81 -5.28 0.74
C HIS A 52 -3.22 -3.86 1.10
N ILE A 53 -3.24 -2.94 0.14
CA ILE A 53 -3.72 -1.57 0.36
C ILE A 53 -5.17 -1.58 0.85
N TYR A 54 -6.05 -2.32 0.18
CA TYR A 54 -7.48 -2.34 0.49
C TYR A 54 -7.80 -3.05 1.82
N LEU A 55 -7.03 -4.08 2.18
CA LEU A 55 -7.16 -4.76 3.48
C LEU A 55 -6.77 -3.87 4.67
N HIS A 56 -5.98 -2.81 4.43
CA HIS A 56 -5.43 -1.89 5.44
C HIS A 56 -5.91 -0.45 5.23
N SER A 57 -7.11 -0.28 4.69
CA SER A 57 -7.76 1.01 4.49
C SER A 57 -9.22 0.91 4.91
N SER A 58 -9.62 1.62 5.95
CA SER A 58 -11.01 1.69 6.40
C SER A 58 -12.00 2.22 5.36
N ASP A 59 -11.51 2.92 4.31
CA ASP A 59 -12.32 3.36 3.16
C ASP A 59 -12.73 2.22 2.19
N CYS A 60 -12.32 0.99 2.46
CA CYS A 60 -12.59 -0.20 1.64
C CYS A 60 -13.45 -1.22 2.37
N ASP A 61 -14.42 -1.81 1.68
CA ASP A 61 -15.37 -2.78 2.26
C ASP A 61 -14.69 -4.08 2.76
N ILE A 62 -13.49 -4.38 2.24
CA ILE A 62 -12.71 -5.57 2.61
C ILE A 62 -11.74 -5.32 3.77
N PHE A 63 -11.77 -4.14 4.39
CA PHE A 63 -10.91 -3.79 5.52
C PHE A 63 -11.07 -4.80 6.67
N LYS A 64 -9.94 -5.22 7.26
CA LYS A 64 -9.92 -6.23 8.33
C LYS A 64 -9.54 -5.69 9.72
N GLY A 65 -9.41 -4.37 9.87
CA GLY A 65 -9.10 -3.72 11.15
C GLY A 65 -10.29 -2.96 11.75
N SER A 66 -10.00 -2.12 12.74
CA SER A 66 -10.93 -1.11 13.26
C SER A 66 -10.59 0.26 12.69
N ILE A 67 -11.59 1.10 12.43
CA ILE A 67 -11.36 2.43 11.84
C ILE A 67 -10.43 3.25 12.77
N GLY A 68 -9.33 3.76 12.22
CA GLY A 68 -8.33 4.53 12.99
C GLY A 68 -7.40 3.70 13.88
N ASP A 69 -7.38 2.37 13.76
CA ASP A 69 -6.42 1.52 14.47
C ASP A 69 -5.06 1.42 13.75
N GLU A 70 -4.16 0.60 14.28
CA GLU A 70 -2.82 0.35 13.70
C GLU A 70 -2.85 -0.41 12.35
N HIS A 71 -4.00 -0.96 11.96
CA HIS A 71 -4.20 -1.65 10.68
C HIS A 71 -4.78 -0.70 9.62
N ASP A 72 -5.35 0.43 10.02
CA ASP A 72 -5.85 1.47 9.13
C ASP A 72 -4.72 2.39 8.63
N LEU A 73 -3.88 1.83 7.76
CA LEU A 73 -2.63 2.44 7.33
C LEU A 73 -2.79 3.37 6.12
N PHE A 74 -3.70 3.03 5.21
CA PHE A 74 -3.84 3.73 3.93
C PHE A 74 -5.17 4.44 3.79
N TYR A 75 -5.18 5.51 3.01
CA TYR A 75 -6.38 6.24 2.62
C TYR A 75 -6.31 6.63 1.13
N PRO A 76 -7.45 6.73 0.44
CA PRO A 76 -7.50 7.31 -0.89
C PRO A 76 -7.30 8.83 -0.78
N VAL A 77 -6.32 9.37 -1.51
CA VAL A 77 -5.99 10.81 -1.48
C VAL A 77 -6.98 11.64 -2.32
N GLU A 78 -7.51 11.03 -3.38
CA GLU A 78 -8.53 11.61 -4.25
C GLU A 78 -9.82 10.78 -4.22
N GLU A 79 -10.81 11.15 -5.06
CA GLU A 79 -12.03 10.39 -5.26
C GLU A 79 -11.75 8.89 -5.48
N LYS A 80 -12.58 8.07 -4.82
CA LYS A 80 -12.53 6.61 -4.87
C LYS A 80 -12.49 6.14 -6.33
N GLY A 81 -11.45 5.39 -6.70
CA GLY A 81 -11.31 4.80 -8.04
C GLY A 81 -10.20 5.39 -8.91
N LYS A 82 -9.58 6.51 -8.54
CA LYS A 82 -8.44 7.06 -9.29
C LYS A 82 -7.09 6.39 -9.00
N GLY A 83 -7.06 5.49 -8.01
CA GLY A 83 -5.86 4.75 -7.65
C GLY A 83 -4.78 5.61 -6.99
N TYR A 84 -5.14 6.73 -6.35
CA TYR A 84 -4.19 7.56 -5.62
C TYR A 84 -4.30 7.30 -4.11
N TRP A 85 -3.18 6.89 -3.49
CA TRP A 85 -3.15 6.37 -2.12
C TRP A 85 -2.12 7.09 -1.28
N GLY A 86 -2.41 7.24 0.01
CA GLY A 86 -1.52 7.86 1.00
C GLY A 86 -1.48 7.09 2.31
N ILE A 87 -0.47 7.37 3.13
CA ILE A 87 -0.30 6.81 4.48
C ILE A 87 -0.99 7.72 5.49
N ARG A 88 -1.96 7.21 6.27
CA ARG A 88 -2.76 8.03 7.22
C ARG A 88 -1.91 8.72 8.28
N ASN A 89 -1.05 7.94 8.93
CA ASN A 89 -0.20 8.42 10.02
C ASN A 89 1.22 8.74 9.56
N PHE A 90 1.36 9.37 8.38
CA PHE A 90 2.69 9.78 7.90
C PHE A 90 3.24 10.95 8.73
N HIS A 91 4.17 10.64 9.63
CA HIS A 91 4.93 11.61 10.40
C HIS A 91 6.34 11.65 9.81
N GLN A 92 6.74 12.81 9.30
CA GLN A 92 8.02 13.03 8.60
C GLN A 92 9.19 13.19 9.57
#